data_AF-A0A0K1EER0-F1
#
_entry.id   AF-A0A0K1EER0-F1
#
_cell.length_a   1.000
_cell.length_b   1.000
_cell.length_c   1.000
_cell.angle_alpha   90.00
_cell.angle_beta   90.00
_cell.angle_gamma   90.00
#
_symmetry.space_group_name_H-M   'P 1'
#
loop_
_entity.id
_entity.type
_entity.pdbx_description
1 polymer ?
#
loop_
_entity_poly.entity_id
_entity_poly.type
_entity_poly.pdbx_seq_one_letter_code
_entity_poly.pdbx_strand_id
1 'polypeptide(L)'
;MSHSPSAPSSAAAGTPGPAAGMPNPEPQALHARVTALLASPAITERRPPAEEPWPLPGPEPLDLAALYAVTDGLVLADGATLLRRGELARATDWLKQDRSLDWPEGLVVLGEHQELVVVLDLDPTGARAGGGILEAPHDGLSTFQRLDRSALGYLERHAGVGPGDPGPEQRLADAIARRDVAALHEALALPLYPGAERNAALGALTLGSLLAAAGDDAGALKAFERSVAARVRAARRGAGALERAAALRACVAAAREAGATTLAEQLAQQR
;
A
#
# COMPACT_ATOMS: atom_id res chain seq x y z
N MET A 1 -61.90 -13.26 -3.22
CA MET A 1 -60.63 -13.95 -3.56
C MET A 1 -59.86 -13.05 -4.50
N SER A 2 -59.03 -12.16 -3.93
CA SER A 2 -58.10 -11.31 -4.67
C SER A 2 -56.89 -11.10 -3.77
N HIS A 3 -55.76 -11.74 -4.09
CA HIS A 3 -54.49 -11.54 -3.43
C HIS A 3 -53.56 -10.80 -4.39
N SER A 4 -53.17 -9.59 -4.00
CA SER A 4 -52.08 -8.83 -4.60
C SER A 4 -50.74 -9.34 -4.04
N PRO A 5 -49.70 -9.52 -4.87
CA PRO A 5 -48.38 -9.91 -4.38
C PRO A 5 -47.55 -8.69 -3.95
N SER A 6 -47.02 -8.73 -2.73
CA SER A 6 -46.02 -7.80 -2.20
C SER A 6 -44.66 -8.03 -2.85
N ALA A 7 -44.01 -6.96 -3.29
CA ALA A 7 -42.62 -6.97 -3.75
C ALA A 7 -41.62 -7.04 -2.58
N PRO A 8 -40.46 -7.69 -2.73
CA PRO A 8 -39.45 -7.76 -1.68
C PRO A 8 -38.62 -6.46 -1.59
N SER A 9 -38.44 -6.05 -0.34
CA SER A 9 -37.62 -4.92 0.12
C SER A 9 -36.15 -5.11 -0.23
N SER A 10 -35.56 -4.12 -0.89
CA SER A 10 -34.13 -4.02 -1.18
C SER A 10 -33.37 -3.69 0.12
N ALA A 11 -32.57 -4.64 0.60
CA ALA A 11 -31.66 -4.43 1.71
C ALA A 11 -30.51 -3.53 1.25
N ALA A 12 -30.48 -2.31 1.79
CA ALA A 12 -29.37 -1.38 1.62
C ALA A 12 -28.07 -2.03 2.10
N ALA A 13 -27.11 -2.15 1.18
CA ALA A 13 -25.73 -2.50 1.49
C ALA A 13 -25.17 -1.44 2.44
N GLY A 14 -24.88 -1.83 3.68
CA GLY A 14 -24.22 -0.97 4.65
C GLY A 14 -22.85 -0.54 4.11
N THR A 15 -22.64 0.77 4.08
CA THR A 15 -21.35 1.38 3.79
C THR A 15 -20.31 0.83 4.78
N PRO A 16 -19.18 0.26 4.31
CA PRO A 16 -18.11 -0.14 5.21
C PRO A 16 -17.57 1.12 5.90
N GLY A 17 -17.54 1.10 7.24
CA GLY A 17 -16.96 2.17 8.04
C GLY A 17 -15.46 2.33 7.78
N PRO A 18 -14.89 3.51 8.11
CA PRO A 18 -13.47 3.80 7.88
C PRO A 18 -12.60 2.74 8.56
N ALA A 19 -11.65 2.20 7.80
CA ALA A 19 -10.74 1.15 8.25
C ALA A 19 -10.08 1.55 9.58
N ALA A 20 -10.25 0.70 10.59
CA ALA A 20 -9.78 0.93 11.94
C ALA A 20 -8.25 1.07 12.02
N GLY A 21 -7.80 2.20 12.58
CA GLY A 21 -6.98 2.17 13.79
C GLY A 21 -5.47 2.17 13.62
N MET A 22 -4.92 3.30 13.17
CA MET A 22 -3.64 3.79 13.70
C MET A 22 -3.91 5.19 14.29
N PRO A 23 -3.38 5.53 15.48
CA PRO A 23 -3.56 6.86 16.03
C PRO A 23 -2.96 7.89 15.07
N ASN A 24 -3.74 8.89 14.68
CA ASN A 24 -3.21 10.04 13.95
C ASN A 24 -2.05 10.62 14.79
N PRO A 25 -0.88 10.87 14.20
CA PRO A 25 0.23 11.46 14.95
C PRO A 25 -0.23 12.81 15.53
N GLU A 26 0.13 13.05 16.79
CA GLU A 26 -0.20 14.33 17.43
C GLU A 26 0.40 15.50 16.60
N PRO A 27 -0.31 16.63 16.44
CA PRO A 27 0.18 17.76 15.65
C PRO A 27 1.60 18.22 16.02
N GLN A 28 1.96 18.13 17.30
CA GLN A 28 3.30 18.46 17.79
C GLN A 28 4.38 17.50 17.25
N ALA A 29 4.07 16.21 17.15
CA ALA A 29 4.98 15.21 16.59
C ALA A 29 5.20 15.44 15.09
N LEU A 30 4.15 15.81 14.34
CA LEU A 30 4.26 16.18 12.92
C LEU A 30 5.16 17.39 12.72
N HIS A 31 4.96 18.46 13.52
CA HIS A 31 5.79 19.66 13.42
C HIS A 31 7.28 19.38 13.67
N ALA A 32 7.59 18.54 14.67
CA ALA A 32 8.96 18.14 14.97
C ALA A 32 9.59 17.36 13.80
N ARG A 33 8.84 16.43 13.19
CA ARG A 33 9.29 15.66 12.02
C ARG A 33 9.53 16.53 10.81
N VAL A 34 8.61 17.44 10.49
CA VAL A 34 8.77 18.42 9.41
C VAL A 34 10.00 19.29 9.65
N THR A 35 10.21 19.77 10.87
CA THR A 35 11.40 20.56 11.24
C THR A 35 12.68 19.75 11.02
N ALA A 36 12.71 18.48 11.43
CA ALA A 36 13.86 17.60 11.22
C ALA A 36 14.13 17.34 9.73
N LEU A 37 13.08 17.09 8.93
CA LEU A 37 13.18 16.96 7.48
C LEU A 37 13.78 18.23 6.87
N LEU A 38 13.24 19.40 7.22
CA LEU A 38 13.74 20.69 6.77
C LEU A 38 15.12 21.04 7.34
N ALA A 39 15.66 20.34 8.33
CA ALA A 39 17.05 20.52 8.73
C ALA A 39 18.01 19.66 7.87
N SER A 40 17.49 18.72 7.07
CA SER A 40 18.31 17.79 6.29
C SER A 40 19.11 18.51 5.20
N PRO A 41 20.41 18.18 5.05
CA PRO A 41 21.22 18.65 3.92
C PRO A 41 20.79 18.02 2.59
N ALA A 42 19.94 16.99 2.61
CA ALA A 42 19.39 16.38 1.40
C ALA A 42 18.43 17.33 0.65
N ILE A 43 17.91 18.38 1.29
CA ILE A 43 17.05 19.35 0.59
C ILE A 43 17.91 20.38 -0.14
N THR A 44 17.78 20.43 -1.46
CA THR A 44 18.54 21.32 -2.35
C THR A 44 17.77 22.58 -2.72
N GLU A 45 16.44 22.50 -2.82
CA GLU A 45 15.56 23.65 -3.07
C GLU A 45 14.38 23.64 -2.09
N ARG A 46 14.00 24.84 -1.63
CA ARG A 46 12.79 25.07 -0.84
C ARG A 46 12.10 26.32 -1.34
N ARG A 47 10.78 26.27 -1.30
CA ARG A 47 9.94 27.38 -1.71
C ARG A 47 9.20 27.92 -0.49
N PRO A 48 9.11 29.26 -0.36
CA PRO A 48 8.40 29.84 0.78
C PRO A 48 6.94 29.36 0.79
N PRO A 49 6.33 29.21 1.97
CA PRO A 49 4.94 28.78 2.08
C PRO A 49 4.02 29.77 1.35
N ALA A 50 2.98 29.24 0.71
CA ALA A 50 1.95 30.01 0.04
C ALA A 50 0.60 29.82 0.72
N GLU A 51 -0.24 30.86 0.72
CA GLU A 51 -1.60 30.81 1.30
C GLU A 51 -2.63 30.20 0.35
N GLU A 52 -2.19 29.39 -0.61
CA GLU A 52 -3.10 28.77 -1.56
C GLU A 52 -3.97 27.72 -0.86
N PRO A 53 -5.28 27.66 -1.18
CA PRO A 53 -6.16 26.64 -0.62
C PRO A 53 -5.84 25.26 -1.18
N TRP A 54 -6.17 24.22 -0.42
CA TRP A 54 -6.12 22.83 -0.91
C TRP A 54 -6.99 22.69 -2.16
N PRO A 55 -6.44 22.30 -3.33
CA PRO A 55 -7.17 22.41 -4.59
C PRO A 55 -8.02 21.17 -4.93
N LEU A 56 -8.13 20.20 -4.01
CA LEU A 56 -8.69 18.87 -4.29
C LEU A 56 -9.91 18.57 -3.41
N PRO A 57 -10.79 17.65 -3.83
CA PRO A 57 -11.92 17.22 -3.01
C PRO A 57 -11.47 16.56 -1.71
N GLY A 58 -12.17 16.85 -0.62
CA GLY A 58 -11.88 16.30 0.71
C GLY A 58 -10.85 17.10 1.51
N PRO A 59 -10.55 16.66 2.75
CA PRO A 59 -9.58 17.33 3.60
C PRO A 59 -8.15 17.11 3.09
N GLU A 60 -7.32 18.14 3.24
CA GLU A 60 -5.87 18.01 3.07
C GLU A 60 -5.30 17.02 4.10
N PRO A 61 -4.44 16.06 3.71
CA PRO A 61 -3.77 15.18 4.65
C PRO A 61 -2.96 15.96 5.69
N LEU A 62 -3.04 15.56 6.97
CA LEU A 62 -2.47 16.33 8.08
C LEU A 62 -0.96 16.53 7.98
N ASP A 63 -0.23 15.53 7.49
CA ASP A 63 1.21 15.59 7.28
C ASP A 63 1.58 16.54 6.13
N LEU A 64 0.78 16.53 5.05
CA LEU A 64 0.96 17.41 3.91
C LEU A 64 0.59 18.86 4.26
N ALA A 65 -0.47 19.07 5.04
CA ALA A 65 -0.83 20.38 5.59
C ALA A 65 0.30 20.94 6.49
N ALA A 66 0.90 20.08 7.32
CA ALA A 66 2.02 20.47 8.18
C ALA A 66 3.28 20.85 7.36
N LEU A 67 3.53 20.14 6.24
CA LEU A 67 4.60 20.49 5.29
C LEU A 67 4.32 21.83 4.61
N TYR A 68 3.14 22.01 4.01
CA TYR A 68 2.77 23.22 3.28
C TYR A 68 2.66 24.46 4.15
N ALA A 69 2.41 24.30 5.46
CA ALA A 69 2.46 25.41 6.41
C ALA A 69 3.86 26.05 6.54
N VAL A 70 4.93 25.34 6.15
CA VAL A 70 6.32 25.81 6.29
C VAL A 70 7.10 25.86 4.97
N THR A 71 6.71 25.11 3.95
CA THR A 71 7.33 25.12 2.61
C THR A 71 6.31 24.77 1.53
N ASP A 72 6.25 25.54 0.45
CA ASP A 72 5.33 25.27 -0.67
C ASP A 72 6.04 24.56 -1.82
N GLY A 73 6.38 23.29 -1.58
CA GLY A 73 7.20 22.49 -2.49
C GLY A 73 8.69 22.49 -2.13
N LEU A 74 9.37 21.42 -2.52
CA LEU A 74 10.79 21.19 -2.24
C LEU A 74 11.42 20.25 -3.26
N VAL A 75 12.75 20.27 -3.33
CA VAL A 75 13.56 19.35 -4.15
C VAL A 75 14.63 18.70 -3.27
N LEU A 76 14.74 17.38 -3.35
CA LEU A 76 15.77 16.58 -2.68
C LEU A 76 16.98 16.33 -3.60
N ALA A 77 18.11 16.00 -3.00
CA ALA A 77 19.38 15.77 -3.68
C ALA A 77 19.37 14.53 -4.58
N ASP A 78 18.47 13.58 -4.32
CA ASP A 78 18.24 12.40 -5.17
C ASP A 78 17.28 12.65 -6.34
N GLY A 79 16.79 13.89 -6.48
CA GLY A 79 15.88 14.33 -7.52
C GLY A 79 14.40 14.15 -7.20
N ALA A 80 14.03 13.69 -6.00
CA ALA A 80 12.63 13.70 -5.59
C ALA A 80 12.11 15.14 -5.41
N THR A 81 10.94 15.41 -5.97
CA THR A 81 10.30 16.71 -5.97
C THR A 81 8.93 16.64 -5.32
N LEU A 82 8.58 17.69 -4.58
CA LEU A 82 7.24 17.97 -4.10
C LEU A 82 6.75 19.22 -4.82
N LEU A 83 5.64 19.11 -5.53
CA LEU A 83 5.00 20.24 -6.22
C LEU A 83 4.47 21.26 -5.22
N ARG A 84 4.17 22.46 -5.72
CA ARG A 84 3.43 23.46 -4.94
C ARG A 84 1.99 23.01 -4.75
N ARG A 85 1.37 23.48 -3.66
CA ARG A 85 -0.02 23.18 -3.34
C ARG A 85 -0.96 23.52 -4.49
N GLY A 86 -0.91 24.71 -5.09
CA GLY A 86 -1.79 25.08 -6.21
C GLY A 86 -1.40 24.49 -7.56
N GLU A 87 -0.25 23.80 -7.67
CA GLU A 87 0.16 23.10 -8.88
C GLU A 87 -0.47 21.70 -8.97
N LEU A 88 -0.87 21.10 -7.84
CA LEU A 88 -1.35 19.70 -7.76
C LEU A 88 -2.50 19.38 -8.72
N ALA A 89 -3.56 20.19 -8.71
CA ALA A 89 -4.74 19.96 -9.55
C ALA A 89 -4.39 20.09 -11.04
N ARG A 90 -3.65 21.15 -11.40
CA ARG A 90 -3.23 21.39 -12.79
C ARG A 90 -2.32 20.28 -13.31
N ALA A 91 -1.33 19.85 -12.52
CA ALA A 91 -0.42 18.77 -12.90
C ALA A 91 -1.17 17.45 -13.09
N THR A 92 -2.10 17.15 -12.17
CA THR A 92 -2.96 15.96 -12.24
C THR A 92 -3.85 15.99 -13.50
N ASP A 93 -4.53 17.10 -13.77
CA ASP A 93 -5.39 17.25 -14.94
C ASP A 93 -4.62 17.13 -16.25
N TRP A 94 -3.45 17.79 -16.32
CA TRP A 94 -2.58 17.69 -17.49
C TRP A 94 -2.16 16.25 -17.75
N LEU A 95 -1.68 15.54 -16.73
CA LEU A 95 -1.22 14.15 -16.88
C LEU A 95 -2.36 13.21 -17.29
N LYS A 96 -3.56 13.39 -16.69
CA LYS A 96 -4.75 12.62 -17.06
C LYS A 96 -5.15 12.84 -18.51
N GLN A 97 -5.11 14.08 -19.00
CA GLN A 97 -5.45 14.42 -20.39
C GLN A 97 -4.39 13.92 -21.37
N ASP A 98 -3.12 14.23 -21.13
CA ASP A 98 -1.99 13.86 -21.99
C ASP A 98 -1.90 12.34 -22.18
N ARG A 99 -2.10 11.59 -21.10
CA ARG A 99 -1.97 10.12 -21.09
C ARG A 99 -3.31 9.39 -21.19
N SER A 100 -4.41 10.12 -21.39
CA SER A 100 -5.77 9.57 -21.49
C SER A 100 -6.12 8.61 -20.33
N LEU A 101 -5.78 9.01 -19.11
CA LEU A 101 -5.90 8.18 -17.91
C LEU A 101 -7.30 8.28 -17.32
N ASP A 102 -7.90 7.12 -17.05
CA ASP A 102 -9.15 7.00 -16.29
C ASP A 102 -8.87 6.81 -14.80
N TRP A 103 -8.02 7.68 -14.24
CA TRP A 103 -7.70 7.63 -12.81
C TRP A 103 -8.92 7.98 -11.96
N PRO A 104 -9.23 7.18 -10.92
CA PRO A 104 -10.33 7.47 -10.01
C PRO A 104 -10.09 8.79 -9.29
N GLU A 105 -11.18 9.38 -8.81
CA GLU A 105 -11.12 10.53 -7.92
C GLU A 105 -10.27 10.18 -6.68
N GLY A 106 -9.33 11.08 -6.35
CA GLY A 106 -8.41 10.93 -5.23
C GLY A 106 -6.98 10.51 -5.59
N LEU A 107 -6.67 10.16 -6.84
CA LEU A 107 -5.27 10.06 -7.30
C LEU A 107 -4.78 11.42 -7.79
N VAL A 108 -3.69 11.89 -7.20
CA VAL A 108 -3.19 13.26 -7.36
C VAL A 108 -1.69 13.20 -7.60
N VAL A 109 -1.21 13.88 -8.64
CA VAL A 109 0.24 14.06 -8.84
C VAL A 109 0.77 14.94 -7.72
N LEU A 110 1.64 14.38 -6.89
CA LEU A 110 2.30 15.08 -5.78
C LEU A 110 3.67 15.61 -6.20
N GLY A 111 4.31 14.96 -7.16
CA GLY A 111 5.59 15.35 -7.73
C GLY A 111 6.20 14.24 -8.56
N GLU A 112 7.51 14.29 -8.68
CA GLU A 112 8.30 13.39 -9.52
C GLU A 112 9.56 12.96 -8.79
N HIS A 113 10.06 11.77 -9.12
CA HIS A 113 11.35 11.29 -8.65
C HIS A 113 12.02 10.53 -9.81
N GLN A 114 13.05 11.13 -10.39
CA GLN A 114 13.71 10.64 -11.60
C GLN A 114 12.67 10.42 -12.73
N GLU A 115 12.57 9.20 -13.26
CA GLU A 115 11.63 8.82 -14.32
C GLU A 115 10.27 8.34 -13.76
N LEU A 116 9.98 8.60 -12.48
CA LEU A 116 8.77 8.16 -11.80
C LEU A 116 7.89 9.35 -11.46
N VAL A 117 6.58 9.16 -11.63
CA VAL A 117 5.55 10.06 -11.11
C VAL A 117 5.21 9.63 -9.69
N VAL A 118 5.24 10.58 -8.76
CA VAL A 118 4.83 10.39 -7.37
C VAL A 118 3.38 10.82 -7.25
N VAL A 119 2.52 9.89 -6.85
CA VAL A 119 1.07 10.09 -6.75
C VAL A 119 0.63 9.92 -5.31
N LEU A 120 -0.13 10.89 -4.80
CA LEU A 120 -0.89 10.78 -3.57
C LEU A 120 -2.24 10.13 -3.87
N ASP A 121 -2.53 9.02 -3.20
CA ASP A 121 -3.86 8.42 -3.17
C ASP A 121 -4.59 8.79 -1.88
N LEU A 122 -5.66 9.58 -2.02
CA LEU A 122 -6.51 10.01 -0.91
C LEU A 122 -7.52 8.93 -0.47
N ASP A 123 -7.74 7.90 -1.29
CA ASP A 123 -8.69 6.80 -1.06
C ASP A 123 -10.02 7.21 -0.38
N PRO A 124 -10.78 8.16 -0.97
CA PRO A 124 -11.95 8.74 -0.31
C PRO A 124 -13.07 7.72 -0.02
N THR A 125 -13.04 6.56 -0.70
CA THR A 125 -14.02 5.48 -0.55
C THR A 125 -13.51 4.31 0.30
N GLY A 126 -12.25 4.33 0.74
CA GLY A 126 -11.61 3.23 1.48
C GLY A 126 -11.37 1.96 0.65
N ALA A 127 -11.51 2.03 -0.69
CA ALA A 127 -11.36 0.89 -1.58
C ALA A 127 -9.90 0.50 -1.84
N ARG A 128 -8.94 1.40 -1.54
CA ARG A 128 -7.51 1.26 -1.83
C ARG A 128 -6.67 1.18 -0.56
N ALA A 129 -7.21 0.50 0.45
CA ALA A 129 -6.52 0.17 1.69
C ALA A 129 -5.97 1.39 2.45
N GLY A 130 -6.71 2.50 2.43
CA GLY A 130 -6.37 3.75 3.10
C GLY A 130 -5.40 4.64 2.34
N GLY A 131 -5.19 4.39 1.03
CA GLY A 131 -4.39 5.25 0.16
C GLY A 131 -2.90 5.24 0.52
N GLY A 132 -2.23 6.37 0.28
CA GLY A 132 -0.81 6.58 0.56
C GLY A 132 -0.05 7.21 -0.62
N ILE A 133 1.27 7.08 -0.60
CA ILE A 133 2.16 7.53 -1.67
C ILE A 133 2.47 6.37 -2.60
N LEU A 134 2.22 6.59 -3.88
CA LEU A 134 2.43 5.67 -4.96
C LEU A 134 3.53 6.19 -5.88
N GLU A 135 4.30 5.28 -6.45
CA GLU A 135 5.15 5.56 -7.60
C GLU A 135 4.70 4.75 -8.82
N ALA A 136 4.82 5.37 -9.99
CA ALA A 136 4.68 4.69 -11.28
C ALA A 136 5.65 5.30 -12.31
N PRO A 137 6.22 4.48 -13.21
CA PRO A 137 6.93 4.99 -14.39
C PRO A 137 6.03 5.87 -15.25
N HIS A 138 6.59 6.86 -15.94
CA HIS A 138 5.84 7.73 -16.86
C HIS A 138 5.11 6.98 -17.98
N ASP A 139 5.62 5.80 -18.39
CA ASP A 139 5.00 4.90 -19.37
C ASP A 139 4.13 3.80 -18.72
N GLY A 140 4.13 3.72 -17.39
CA GLY A 140 3.51 2.67 -16.57
C GLY A 140 2.42 3.18 -15.62
N LEU A 141 1.74 4.28 -15.95
CA LEU A 141 0.75 4.98 -15.09
C LEU A 141 -0.55 4.20 -14.78
N SER A 142 -0.58 2.90 -15.09
CA SER A 142 -1.65 1.96 -14.70
C SER A 142 -1.20 0.97 -13.63
N THR A 143 0.09 0.91 -13.33
CA THR A 143 0.69 -0.01 -12.36
C THR A 143 1.41 0.79 -11.29
N PHE A 144 0.75 0.95 -10.16
CA PHE A 144 1.29 1.66 -9.01
C PHE A 144 1.92 0.71 -8.02
N GLN A 145 3.00 1.16 -7.40
CA GLN A 145 3.51 0.58 -6.16
C GLN A 145 3.31 1.58 -5.03
N ARG A 146 2.57 1.18 -3.98
CA ARG A 146 2.52 1.94 -2.74
C ARG A 146 3.81 1.78 -1.97
N LEU A 147 4.45 2.90 -1.64
CA LEU A 147 5.73 2.92 -0.93
C LEU A 147 5.58 3.38 0.52
N ASP A 148 4.81 4.43 0.74
CA ASP A 148 4.63 5.06 2.05
C ASP A 148 3.15 5.35 2.30
N ARG A 149 2.76 5.50 3.57
CA ARG A 149 1.39 5.91 3.94
C ARG A 149 1.20 7.42 3.97
N SER A 150 2.30 8.18 4.03
CA SER A 150 2.27 9.64 4.19
C SER A 150 3.32 10.31 3.30
N ALA A 151 3.04 11.52 2.84
CA ALA A 151 3.95 12.33 2.04
C ALA A 151 5.21 12.68 2.85
N LEU A 152 5.03 12.98 4.14
CA LEU A 152 6.15 13.21 5.05
C LEU A 152 7.03 11.97 5.20
N GLY A 153 6.44 10.78 5.36
CA GLY A 153 7.19 9.51 5.47
C GLY A 153 7.98 9.20 4.20
N TYR A 154 7.39 9.46 3.03
CA TYR A 154 8.07 9.35 1.74
C TYR A 154 9.29 10.27 1.67
N LEU A 155 9.13 11.56 1.97
CA LEU A 155 10.22 12.54 1.91
C LEU A 155 11.32 12.26 2.94
N GLU A 156 10.95 11.82 4.14
CA GLU A 156 11.88 11.37 5.18
C GLU A 156 12.76 10.22 4.71
N ARG A 157 12.16 9.20 4.06
CA ARG A 157 12.87 8.05 3.50
C ARG A 157 13.90 8.48 2.44
N HIS A 158 13.51 9.36 1.52
CA HIS A 158 14.40 9.88 0.48
C HIS A 158 15.49 10.81 1.03
N ALA A 159 15.17 11.62 2.04
CA ALA A 159 16.13 12.48 2.71
C ALA A 159 17.04 11.73 3.70
N GLY A 160 16.79 10.43 3.96
CA GLY A 160 17.54 9.62 4.91
C GLY A 160 17.40 10.07 6.36
N VAL A 161 16.24 10.64 6.72
CA VAL A 161 15.96 11.20 8.05
C VAL A 161 14.65 10.69 8.61
N GLY A 162 14.59 10.52 9.93
CA GLY A 162 13.36 10.09 10.60
C GLY A 162 13.02 8.61 10.39
N PRO A 163 11.91 8.15 10.98
CA PRO A 163 11.50 6.75 10.91
C PRO A 163 10.83 6.38 9.58
N GLY A 164 10.47 7.36 8.74
CA GLY A 164 9.62 7.16 7.57
C GLY A 164 8.20 6.75 7.95
N ASP A 165 7.43 6.29 6.97
CA ASP A 165 6.12 5.67 7.22
C ASP A 165 5.80 4.63 6.13
N PRO A 166 6.56 3.52 6.09
CA PRO A 166 6.50 2.58 4.99
C PRO A 166 5.10 1.97 4.88
N GLY A 167 4.63 1.85 3.63
CA GLY A 167 3.41 1.17 3.27
C GLY A 167 3.45 -0.30 3.73
N PRO A 168 2.29 -0.93 3.97
CA PRO A 168 2.20 -2.35 4.31
C PRO A 168 2.98 -3.28 3.37
N GLU A 169 3.05 -2.95 2.08
CA GLU A 169 3.77 -3.71 1.06
C GLU A 169 5.29 -3.67 1.30
N GLN A 170 5.83 -2.49 1.62
CA GLN A 170 7.24 -2.34 1.93
C GLN A 170 7.58 -3.02 3.26
N ARG A 171 6.74 -2.86 4.29
CA ARG A 171 6.91 -3.58 5.57
C ARG A 171 6.93 -5.09 5.36
N LEU A 172 6.07 -5.61 4.48
CA LEU A 172 6.02 -7.01 4.13
C LEU A 172 7.29 -7.47 3.41
N ALA A 173 7.77 -6.69 2.42
CA ALA A 173 9.01 -6.98 1.70
C ALA A 173 10.22 -7.02 2.64
N ASP A 174 10.33 -6.05 3.54
CA ASP A 174 11.37 -5.99 4.56
C ASP A 174 11.31 -7.19 5.53
N ALA A 175 10.11 -7.56 5.97
CA ALA A 175 9.89 -8.71 6.84
C ALA A 175 10.27 -10.04 6.16
N ILE A 176 9.97 -10.18 4.86
CA ILE A 176 10.41 -11.32 4.04
C ILE A 176 11.94 -11.38 3.98
N ALA A 177 12.59 -10.25 3.65
CA ALA A 177 14.04 -10.18 3.52
C ALA A 177 14.76 -10.53 4.82
N ARG A 178 14.24 -10.06 5.97
CA ARG A 178 14.77 -10.36 7.31
C ARG A 178 14.36 -11.73 7.85
N ARG A 179 13.42 -12.41 7.19
CA ARG A 179 12.78 -13.64 7.68
C ARG A 179 12.22 -13.49 9.11
N ASP A 180 11.63 -12.33 9.39
CA ASP A 180 11.11 -11.96 10.70
C ASP A 180 9.64 -12.39 10.83
N VAL A 181 9.39 -13.40 11.66
CA VAL A 181 8.05 -13.99 11.86
C VAL A 181 7.06 -12.97 12.45
N ALA A 182 7.48 -12.15 13.41
CA ALA A 182 6.60 -11.17 14.04
C ALA A 182 6.23 -10.07 13.05
N ALA A 183 7.23 -9.52 12.34
CA ALA A 183 7.00 -8.49 11.33
C ALA A 183 6.15 -9.02 10.14
N LEU A 184 6.31 -10.30 9.77
CA LEU A 184 5.46 -10.94 8.76
C LEU A 184 4.00 -11.00 9.22
N HIS A 185 3.74 -11.40 10.48
CA HIS A 185 2.39 -11.41 11.04
C HIS A 185 1.77 -10.01 11.04
N GLU A 186 2.51 -9.00 11.50
CA GLU A 186 2.05 -7.62 11.55
C GLU A 186 1.75 -7.08 10.14
N ALA A 187 2.68 -7.21 9.20
CA ALA A 187 2.51 -6.70 7.85
C ALA A 187 1.36 -7.41 7.11
N LEU A 188 1.21 -8.72 7.30
CA LEU A 188 0.09 -9.48 6.76
C LEU A 188 -1.24 -9.18 7.49
N ALA A 189 -1.26 -8.61 8.68
CA ALA A 189 -2.52 -8.20 9.31
C ALA A 189 -3.09 -6.91 8.69
N LEU A 190 -2.25 -6.12 8.02
CA LEU A 190 -2.64 -4.87 7.40
C LEU A 190 -3.28 -5.08 6.01
N PRO A 191 -4.24 -4.22 5.61
CA PRO A 191 -4.77 -4.24 4.26
C PRO A 191 -3.69 -3.80 3.27
N LEU A 192 -3.44 -4.65 2.26
CA LEU A 192 -2.54 -4.32 1.16
C LEU A 192 -3.30 -3.59 0.04
N TYR A 193 -2.58 -2.76 -0.69
CA TYR A 193 -3.04 -2.03 -1.85
C TYR A 193 -3.47 -3.00 -2.96
N PRO A 194 -4.54 -2.68 -3.71
CA PRO A 194 -4.98 -3.53 -4.82
C PRO A 194 -3.84 -3.84 -5.80
N GLY A 195 -3.70 -5.10 -6.20
CA GLY A 195 -2.59 -5.56 -7.04
C GLY A 195 -1.40 -6.15 -6.27
N ALA A 196 -1.36 -6.01 -4.94
CA ALA A 196 -0.31 -6.57 -4.09
C ALA A 196 -0.52 -8.05 -3.71
N GLU A 197 -1.44 -8.78 -4.36
CA GLU A 197 -1.78 -10.16 -4.01
C GLU A 197 -0.58 -11.12 -4.15
N ARG A 198 0.34 -10.84 -5.08
CA ARG A 198 1.59 -11.61 -5.23
C ARG A 198 2.52 -11.41 -4.04
N ASN A 199 2.62 -10.20 -3.51
CA ASN A 199 3.41 -9.90 -2.32
C ASN A 199 2.80 -10.58 -1.10
N ALA A 200 1.47 -10.52 -0.93
CA ALA A 200 0.76 -11.25 0.11
C ALA A 200 1.00 -12.76 0.03
N ALA A 201 0.98 -13.33 -1.17
CA ALA A 201 1.24 -14.75 -1.38
C ALA A 201 2.67 -15.14 -0.99
N LEU A 202 3.66 -14.35 -1.39
CA LEU A 202 5.06 -14.59 -1.03
C LEU A 202 5.26 -14.46 0.48
N GLY A 203 4.77 -13.39 1.10
CA GLY A 203 4.88 -13.19 2.55
C GLY A 203 4.25 -14.33 3.35
N ALA A 204 3.05 -14.78 2.95
CA ALA A 204 2.39 -15.90 3.60
C ALA A 204 3.11 -17.24 3.37
N LEU A 205 3.72 -17.45 2.20
CA LEU A 205 4.55 -18.64 1.93
C LEU A 205 5.81 -18.65 2.82
N THR A 206 6.49 -17.50 2.91
CA THR A 206 7.67 -17.33 3.78
C THR A 206 7.32 -17.56 5.23
N LEU A 207 6.21 -16.97 5.71
CA LEU A 207 5.72 -17.19 7.07
C LEU A 207 5.42 -18.67 7.33
N GLY A 208 4.72 -19.36 6.41
CA GLY A 208 4.43 -20.78 6.55
C GLY A 208 5.69 -21.64 6.61
N SER A 209 6.70 -21.34 5.78
CA SER A 209 8.00 -22.02 5.81
C SER A 209 8.71 -21.83 7.15
N LEU A 210 8.69 -20.61 7.71
CA LEU A 210 9.32 -20.30 8.99
C LEU A 210 8.63 -20.98 10.17
N LEU A 211 7.30 -20.97 10.20
CA LEU A 211 6.52 -21.63 11.25
C LEU A 211 6.71 -23.15 11.20
N ALA A 212 6.74 -23.75 10.01
CA ALA A 212 7.02 -25.17 9.83
C ALA A 212 8.41 -25.54 10.36
N ALA A 213 9.43 -24.73 10.06
CA ALA A 213 10.79 -24.94 10.55
C ALA A 213 10.90 -24.81 12.08
N ALA A 214 10.01 -24.01 12.70
CA ALA A 214 9.89 -23.87 14.15
C ALA A 214 9.03 -24.96 14.80
N GLY A 215 8.43 -25.87 14.02
CA GLY A 215 7.54 -26.94 14.51
C GLY A 215 6.09 -26.49 14.78
N ASP A 216 5.71 -25.27 14.39
CA ASP A 216 4.32 -24.80 14.44
C ASP A 216 3.57 -25.17 13.15
N ASP A 217 3.24 -26.46 13.01
CA ASP A 217 2.53 -26.99 11.84
C ASP A 217 1.14 -26.35 11.67
N ALA A 218 0.45 -26.01 12.76
CA ALA A 218 -0.88 -25.42 12.71
C ALA A 218 -0.85 -23.98 12.20
N GLY A 219 0.11 -23.18 12.67
CA GLY A 219 0.37 -21.84 12.15
C GLY A 219 0.85 -21.88 10.70
N ALA A 220 1.75 -22.82 10.37
CA ALA A 220 2.26 -23.01 9.02
C ALA A 220 1.16 -23.34 8.01
N LEU A 221 0.26 -24.27 8.35
CA LEU A 221 -0.87 -24.64 7.49
C LEU A 221 -1.75 -23.43 7.17
N LYS A 222 -2.13 -22.63 8.17
CA LYS A 222 -2.92 -21.40 7.98
C LYS A 222 -2.21 -20.40 7.07
N ALA A 223 -0.89 -20.24 7.24
CA ALA A 223 -0.09 -19.35 6.40
C ALA A 223 -0.01 -19.86 4.94
N PHE A 224 0.17 -21.16 4.72
CA PHE A 224 0.14 -21.76 3.39
C PHE A 224 -1.23 -21.63 2.70
N GLU A 225 -2.33 -21.87 3.43
CA GLU A 225 -3.69 -21.66 2.91
C GLU A 225 -3.91 -20.20 2.48
N ARG A 226 -3.43 -19.26 3.29
CA ARG A 226 -3.46 -17.82 2.96
C ARG A 226 -2.63 -17.50 1.71
N SER A 227 -1.47 -18.12 1.55
CA SER A 227 -0.63 -17.98 0.35
C SER A 227 -1.34 -18.47 -0.91
N VAL A 228 -1.95 -19.66 -0.84
CA VAL A 228 -2.75 -20.23 -1.94
C VAL A 228 -3.92 -19.32 -2.29
N ALA A 229 -4.67 -18.83 -1.30
CA ALA A 229 -5.80 -17.95 -1.53
C ALA A 229 -5.37 -16.63 -2.21
N ALA A 230 -4.23 -16.05 -1.80
CA ALA A 230 -3.69 -14.84 -2.42
C ALA A 230 -3.28 -15.09 -3.88
N ARG A 231 -2.60 -16.20 -4.20
CA ARG A 231 -2.26 -16.55 -5.60
C ARG A 231 -3.48 -16.76 -6.47
N VAL A 232 -4.54 -17.37 -5.94
CA VAL A 232 -5.80 -17.55 -6.67
C VAL A 232 -6.48 -16.21 -6.96
N ARG A 233 -6.46 -15.26 -6.02
CA ARG A 233 -6.98 -13.89 -6.26
C ARG A 233 -6.16 -13.13 -7.30
N ALA A 234 -4.83 -13.32 -7.32
CA ALA A 234 -3.95 -12.73 -8.32
C ALA A 234 -4.08 -13.35 -9.72
N ALA A 235 -4.83 -14.45 -9.86
CA ALA A 235 -4.90 -15.20 -11.10
C ALA A 235 -5.68 -14.41 -12.17
N ARG A 236 -5.20 -14.47 -13.41
CA ARG A 236 -5.98 -14.04 -14.57
C ARG A 236 -7.28 -14.85 -14.64
N ARG A 237 -8.33 -14.25 -15.21
CA ARG A 237 -9.62 -14.95 -15.40
C ARG A 237 -9.41 -16.30 -16.08
N GLY A 238 -9.99 -17.35 -15.52
CA GLY A 238 -9.85 -18.74 -16.00
C GLY A 238 -8.61 -19.49 -15.52
N ALA A 239 -7.61 -18.83 -14.93
CA ALA A 239 -6.37 -19.47 -14.48
C ALA A 239 -6.37 -19.91 -13.00
N GLY A 240 -7.47 -19.71 -12.27
CA GLY A 240 -7.52 -19.93 -10.81
C GLY A 240 -7.17 -21.35 -10.36
N ALA A 241 -7.62 -22.38 -11.09
CA ALA A 241 -7.30 -23.78 -10.78
C ALA A 241 -5.80 -24.08 -10.98
N LEU A 242 -5.20 -23.55 -12.05
CA LEU A 242 -3.78 -23.70 -12.34
C LEU A 242 -2.92 -23.00 -11.29
N GLU A 243 -3.28 -21.77 -10.90
CA GLU A 243 -2.59 -21.03 -9.85
C GLU A 243 -2.73 -21.71 -8.49
N ARG A 244 -3.91 -22.26 -8.15
CA ARG A 244 -4.09 -23.03 -6.92
C ARG A 244 -3.16 -24.24 -6.88
N ALA A 245 -3.14 -25.04 -7.94
CA ALA A 245 -2.29 -26.23 -8.02
C ALA A 245 -0.79 -25.86 -7.96
N ALA A 246 -0.38 -24.75 -8.59
CA ALA A 246 0.98 -24.24 -8.51
C ALA A 246 1.34 -23.75 -7.10
N ALA A 247 0.43 -23.03 -6.44
CA ALA A 247 0.61 -22.55 -5.07
C ALA A 247 0.76 -23.70 -4.08
N LEU A 248 -0.09 -24.74 -4.17
CA LEU A 248 0.00 -25.93 -3.33
C LEU A 248 1.33 -26.67 -3.54
N ARG A 249 1.82 -26.79 -4.78
CA ARG A 249 3.15 -27.36 -5.04
C ARG A 249 4.26 -26.57 -4.34
N ALA A 250 4.20 -25.24 -4.37
CA ALA A 250 5.17 -24.39 -3.68
C ALA A 250 5.11 -24.58 -2.16
N CYS A 251 3.91 -24.68 -1.58
CA CYS A 251 3.74 -24.93 -0.14
C CYS A 251 4.28 -26.31 0.27
N VAL A 252 4.01 -27.36 -0.52
CA VAL A 252 4.58 -28.71 -0.30
C VAL A 252 6.10 -28.68 -0.32
N ALA A 253 6.71 -27.99 -1.30
CA ALA A 253 8.15 -27.86 -1.38
C ALA A 253 8.72 -27.12 -0.16
N ALA A 254 8.13 -25.98 0.21
CA ALA A 254 8.55 -25.21 1.37
C ALA A 254 8.45 -25.99 2.70
N ALA A 255 7.37 -26.78 2.88
CA ALA A 255 7.21 -27.63 4.05
C ALA A 255 8.27 -28.75 4.11
N ARG A 256 8.61 -29.36 2.95
CA ARG A 256 9.69 -30.36 2.87
C ARG A 256 11.07 -29.78 3.18
N GLU A 257 11.37 -28.60 2.65
CA GLU A 257 12.62 -27.88 2.92
C GLU A 257 12.75 -27.52 4.41
N ALA A 258 11.63 -27.24 5.07
CA ALA A 258 11.57 -26.99 6.52
C ALA A 258 11.61 -28.28 7.37
N GLY A 259 11.65 -29.47 6.77
CA GLY A 259 11.63 -30.75 7.48
C GLY A 259 10.25 -31.21 7.98
N ALA A 260 9.18 -30.47 7.66
CA ALA A 260 7.81 -30.77 8.08
C ALA A 260 7.12 -31.76 7.12
N THR A 261 7.54 -33.03 7.17
CA THR A 261 7.08 -34.09 6.24
C THR A 261 5.57 -34.36 6.32
N THR A 262 5.01 -34.45 7.54
CA THR A 262 3.57 -34.67 7.75
C THR A 262 2.74 -33.53 7.16
N LEU A 263 3.16 -32.28 7.39
CA LEU A 263 2.52 -31.10 6.82
C LEU A 263 2.59 -31.10 5.29
N ALA A 264 3.73 -31.47 4.72
CA ALA A 264 3.91 -31.57 3.27
C ALA A 264 2.97 -32.64 2.65
N GLU A 265 2.77 -33.77 3.31
CA GLU A 265 1.82 -34.81 2.88
C GLU A 265 0.38 -34.31 2.95
N GLN A 266 0.00 -33.62 4.03
CA GLN A 266 -1.32 -33.01 4.17
C GLN A 266 -1.60 -32.01 3.05
N LEU A 267 -0.65 -31.13 2.73
CA LEU A 267 -0.79 -30.17 1.63
C LEU A 267 -0.87 -30.85 0.26
N ALA A 268 -0.15 -31.96 0.06
CA ALA A 268 -0.17 -32.71 -1.18
C ALA A 268 -1.54 -33.36 -1.46
N GLN A 269 -2.27 -33.74 -0.42
CA GLN A 269 -3.63 -34.29 -0.54
C GLN A 269 -4.68 -33.25 -0.97
N GLN A 270 -4.38 -31.95 -0.86
CA GLN A 270 -5.28 -30.87 -1.27
C GLN A 270 -5.14 -30.48 -2.76
N ARG A 271 -4.21 -31.09 -3.50
CA ARG A 271 -3.94 -30.81 -4.92
C ARG A 271 -5.00 -31.40 -5.84
#